data_AF-A0A7R9PNR2-F1
#
_entry.id   AF-A0A7R9PNR2-F1
#
_cell.length_a   1.000
_cell.length_b   1.000
_cell.length_c   1.000
_cell.angle_alpha   90.00
_cell.angle_beta   90.00
_cell.angle_gamma   90.00
#
_symmetry.space_group_name_H-M   'P 1'
#
loop_
_entity.id
_entity.type
_entity.pdbx_description
1 polymer ?
#
loop_
_entity_poly.entity_id
_entity_poly.type
_entity_poly.pdbx_seq_one_letter_code
_entity_poly.pdbx_strand_id
1 'polypeptide(L)'
;MRQSAYLIEGYGKFHYILLFVCGFVSTSEEMDVISMSFILPSAQCDLHLNTQTKGWLNSIIFIGMMAGAYLWGSVADSLGRKKVLIAISIMNALCIVASSFSQTYELFMFFRFLNGAA
;
A
#
# COMPACT_ATOMS: atom_id res chain seq x y z
N MET A 1 30.30 12.49 -21.55
CA MET A 1 30.20 13.95 -21.31
C MET A 1 28.76 14.49 -21.15
N ARG A 2 27.69 13.68 -21.18
CA ARG A 2 26.31 14.16 -20.93
C ARG A 2 25.75 13.89 -19.52
N GLN A 3 26.40 13.07 -18.69
CA GLN A 3 25.93 12.75 -17.33
C GLN A 3 26.47 13.69 -16.24
N SER A 4 27.56 14.43 -16.50
CA SER A 4 28.22 15.27 -15.50
C SER A 4 27.52 16.62 -15.23
N ALA A 5 26.55 17.01 -16.07
CA ALA A 5 25.90 18.33 -16.00
C ALA A 5 24.74 18.40 -14.98
N TYR A 6 24.21 17.27 -14.52
CA TYR A 6 23.14 17.24 -13.51
C TYR A 6 23.63 17.46 -12.07
N LEU A 7 24.94 17.46 -11.82
CA LEU A 7 25.49 17.61 -10.47
C LEU A 7 25.65 19.08 -10.04
N ILE A 8 25.42 20.05 -10.93
CA ILE A 8 25.75 21.48 -10.72
C ILE A 8 24.49 22.36 -10.61
N GLU A 9 23.34 21.88 -11.05
CA GLU A 9 22.07 22.58 -10.87
C GLU A 9 21.45 22.09 -9.55
N GLY A 10 21.68 22.84 -8.47
CA GLY A 10 21.09 22.54 -7.17
C GLY A 10 19.59 22.26 -7.29
N TYR A 11 19.10 21.22 -6.61
CA TYR A 11 17.71 20.79 -6.64
C TYR A 11 16.78 22.00 -6.44
N GLY A 12 16.02 22.35 -7.48
CA GLY A 12 15.02 23.43 -7.39
C GLY A 12 13.98 23.14 -6.31
N LYS A 13 13.33 24.18 -5.78
CA LYS A 13 12.27 24.07 -4.73
C LYS A 13 11.20 23.02 -5.04
N PHE A 14 10.93 22.78 -6.33
CA PHE A 14 10.03 21.74 -6.82
C PHE A 14 10.44 20.32 -6.43
N HIS A 15 11.74 20.00 -6.44
CA HIS A 15 12.22 18.66 -6.12
C HIS A 15 12.06 18.34 -4.62
N TYR A 16 12.31 19.33 -3.76
CA TYR A 16 12.04 19.21 -2.32
C TYR A 16 10.55 19.03 -2.02
N ILE A 17 9.68 19.77 -2.71
CA ILE A 17 8.22 19.61 -2.59
C ILE A 17 7.80 18.22 -3.06
N LEU A 18 8.34 17.72 -4.17
CA LEU A 18 8.05 16.37 -4.67
C LEU A 18 8.48 15.29 -3.67
N LEU A 19 9.68 15.40 -3.10
CA LEU A 19 10.17 14.48 -2.07
C LEU A 19 9.28 14.50 -0.83
N PHE A 20 8.87 15.69 -0.39
CA PHE A 20 8.00 15.83 0.77
C PHE A 20 6.62 15.20 0.52
N VAL A 21 5.99 15.49 -0.63
CA VAL A 21 4.68 14.92 -0.99
C VAL A 21 4.77 13.39 -1.14
N CYS A 22 5.80 12.89 -1.82
CA CYS A 22 5.96 11.44 -2.02
C CYS A 22 6.25 10.74 -0.69
N GLY A 23 7.11 11.32 0.16
CA GLY A 23 7.39 10.79 1.50
C GLY A 23 6.14 10.77 2.37
N PHE A 24 5.33 11.84 2.33
CA PHE A 24 4.08 11.90 3.09
C PHE A 24 3.10 10.80 2.67
N VAL A 25 2.97 10.56 1.36
CA VAL A 25 2.18 9.45 0.81
C VAL A 25 2.74 8.10 1.29
N SER A 26 4.05 7.86 1.19
CA SER A 26 4.64 6.60 1.67
C SER A 26 4.37 6.35 3.15
N THR A 27 4.49 7.38 3.99
CA THR A 27 4.20 7.27 5.42
C THR A 27 2.74 7.03 5.74
N SER A 28 1.80 7.52 4.92
CA SER A 28 0.37 7.24 5.14
C SER A 28 0.06 5.76 4.88
N GLU A 29 0.64 5.17 3.84
CA GLU A 29 0.44 3.75 3.53
C GLU A 29 1.04 2.85 4.65
N GLU A 30 2.17 3.25 5.23
CA GLU A 30 2.81 2.52 6.34
C GLU A 30 1.97 2.55 7.63
N MET A 31 1.25 3.65 7.89
CA MET A 31 0.36 3.77 9.04
C MET A 31 -0.77 2.73 8.99
N ASP A 32 -1.29 2.40 7.81
CA ASP A 32 -2.33 1.36 7.65
C ASP A 32 -1.81 -0.03 8.00
N VAL A 33 -0.59 -0.36 7.56
CA VAL A 33 0.06 -1.66 7.86
C VAL A 33 0.33 -1.79 9.36
N ILE A 34 0.80 -0.72 10.00
CA ILE A 34 1.09 -0.68 11.44
C ILE A 34 -0.22 -0.79 12.25
N SER A 35 -1.26 -0.03 11.88
CA SER A 35 -2.56 -0.04 12.55
C SER A 35 -3.16 -1.44 12.60
N MET A 36 -2.97 -2.22 11.55
CA MET A 36 -3.45 -3.59 11.49
C MET A 36 -2.81 -4.55 12.48
N SER A 37 -1.56 -4.31 12.88
CA SER A 37 -0.92 -5.14 13.91
C SER A 37 -1.62 -5.00 15.26
N PHE A 38 -2.28 -3.86 15.51
CA PHE A 38 -3.11 -3.62 16.69
C PHE A 38 -4.53 -4.19 16.53
N ILE A 39 -5.10 -4.15 15.33
CA ILE A 39 -6.45 -4.67 15.05
C ILE A 39 -6.47 -6.21 15.04
N LEU A 40 -5.38 -6.85 14.59
CA LEU A 40 -5.27 -8.30 14.46
C LEU A 40 -5.63 -9.11 15.73
N PRO A 41 -5.14 -8.77 16.94
CA PRO A 41 -5.55 -9.47 18.16
C PRO A 41 -7.04 -9.26 18.51
N SER A 42 -7.61 -8.08 18.21
CA SER A 42 -9.04 -7.83 18.42
C SER A 42 -9.89 -8.65 17.45
N ALA A 43 -9.51 -8.67 16.17
CA ALA A 43 -10.18 -9.45 15.13
C ALA A 43 -10.08 -10.96 15.39
N GLN A 44 -9.02 -11.43 16.07
CA GLN A 44 -8.90 -12.82 16.49
C GLN A 44 -9.98 -13.22 17.51
N CYS A 45 -10.29 -12.32 18.45
CA CYS A 45 -11.31 -12.56 19.47
C CYS A 45 -12.72 -12.58 18.84
N ASP A 46 -13.02 -11.66 17.92
CA ASP A 46 -14.34 -11.58 17.28
C ASP A 46 -14.60 -12.71 16.26
N LEU A 47 -13.58 -13.13 15.49
CA LEU A 47 -13.73 -14.15 14.45
C LEU A 47 -13.31 -15.57 14.88
N HIS A 48 -12.94 -15.77 16.17
CA HIS A 48 -12.44 -17.05 16.70
C HIS A 48 -11.38 -17.71 15.79
N LEU A 49 -10.38 -16.92 15.37
CA LEU A 49 -9.39 -17.38 14.39
C LEU A 49 -8.37 -18.34 14.99
N ASN A 50 -8.17 -19.48 14.33
CA ASN A 50 -7.11 -20.43 14.68
C ASN A 50 -5.72 -19.85 14.34
N THR A 51 -4.66 -20.35 14.99
CA THR A 51 -3.28 -19.86 14.80
C THR A 51 -2.81 -19.95 13.35
N GLN A 52 -3.22 -21.00 12.61
CA GLN A 52 -2.92 -21.14 11.18
C GLN A 52 -3.56 -20.04 10.32
N THR A 53 -4.81 -19.73 10.59
CA THR A 53 -5.62 -18.74 9.88
C THR A 53 -5.03 -17.34 10.03
N LYS A 54 -4.52 -17.04 11.22
CA LYS A 54 -3.80 -15.81 11.53
C LYS A 54 -2.49 -15.66 10.75
N GLY A 55 -1.77 -16.76 10.57
CA GLY A 55 -0.56 -16.81 9.72
C GLY A 55 -0.88 -16.50 8.26
N TRP A 56 -1.93 -17.13 7.73
CA TRP A 56 -2.41 -16.86 6.37
C TRP A 56 -2.81 -15.40 6.15
N LEU A 57 -3.49 -14.81 7.13
CA LEU A 57 -3.91 -13.40 7.06
C LEU A 57 -2.75 -12.40 7.05
N ASN A 58 -1.60 -12.77 7.63
CA ASN A 58 -0.39 -11.94 7.54
C ASN A 58 0.32 -12.16 6.20
N SER A 59 0.37 -13.42 5.73
CA SER A 59 1.03 -13.77 4.47
C SER A 59 0.31 -13.22 3.22
N ILE A 60 -1.02 -13.12 3.24
CA ILE A 60 -1.82 -12.66 2.08
C ILE A 60 -1.43 -11.25 1.63
N ILE A 61 -0.99 -10.38 2.55
CA ILE A 61 -0.55 -9.01 2.24
C ILE A 61 0.72 -9.05 1.38
N PHE A 62 1.68 -9.92 1.72
CA PHE A 62 2.90 -10.08 0.93
C PHE A 62 2.61 -10.65 -0.46
N ILE A 63 1.65 -11.57 -0.57
CA ILE A 63 1.20 -12.11 -1.86
C ILE A 63 0.55 -10.99 -2.68
N GLY A 64 -0.30 -10.18 -2.06
CA GLY A 64 -0.90 -8.98 -2.66
C GLY A 64 0.17 -8.02 -3.18
N MET A 65 1.16 -7.66 -2.34
CA MET A 65 2.26 -6.77 -2.72
C MET A 65 3.08 -7.29 -3.89
N MET A 66 3.38 -8.60 -3.93
CA MET A 66 4.07 -9.18 -5.09
C MET A 66 3.27 -9.04 -6.37
N ALA A 67 1.96 -9.34 -6.33
CA ALA A 67 1.09 -9.22 -7.49
C ALA A 67 0.90 -7.75 -7.92
N GLY A 68 0.65 -6.87 -6.95
CA GLY A 68 0.47 -5.44 -7.15
C GLY A 68 1.71 -4.78 -7.74
N ALA A 69 2.90 -5.08 -7.22
CA ALA A 69 4.15 -4.52 -7.72
C ALA A 69 4.39 -4.84 -9.21
N TYR A 70 4.02 -6.04 -9.67
CA TYR A 70 4.17 -6.41 -11.07
C TYR A 70 3.17 -5.68 -11.97
N LEU A 71 1.90 -5.61 -11.55
CA LEU A 71 0.83 -4.95 -12.30
C LEU A 71 1.04 -3.43 -12.33
N TRP A 72 1.14 -2.80 -11.16
CA TRP A 72 1.28 -1.35 -11.02
C TRP A 72 2.65 -0.84 -11.47
N GLY A 73 3.71 -1.65 -11.38
CA GLY A 73 5.02 -1.29 -11.92
C GLY A 73 4.97 -1.06 -13.42
N SER A 74 4.39 -2.00 -14.18
CA SER A 74 4.22 -1.87 -15.63
C SER A 74 3.29 -0.71 -16.00
N VAL A 75 2.19 -0.53 -15.25
CA VAL A 75 1.23 0.56 -15.46
C VAL A 75 1.85 1.93 -15.15
N ALA A 76 2.71 2.03 -14.12
CA ALA A 76 3.41 3.26 -13.74
C ALA A 76 4.36 3.75 -14.84
N ASP A 77 5.02 2.82 -15.53
CA ASP A 77 5.94 3.13 -16.62
C ASP A 77 5.20 3.59 -17.90
N SER A 78 3.97 3.12 -18.11
CA SER A 78 3.15 3.44 -19.30
C SER A 78 2.32 4.73 -19.15
N LEU A 79 1.63 4.91 -18.01
CA LEU A 79 0.65 5.99 -17.80
C LEU A 79 1.21 7.20 -17.03
N GLY A 80 2.43 7.06 -16.50
CA GLY A 80 3.14 8.08 -15.73
C GLY A 80 2.95 7.93 -14.22
N ARG A 81 4.08 7.88 -13.50
CA ARG A 81 4.19 7.63 -12.05
C ARG A 81 3.23 8.42 -11.16
N LYS A 82 3.01 9.72 -11.43
CA LYS A 82 2.14 10.56 -10.58
C LYS A 82 0.67 10.11 -10.60
N LYS A 83 0.15 9.76 -11.77
CA LYS A 83 -1.26 9.34 -11.91
C LYS A 83 -1.49 7.99 -11.26
N VAL A 84 -0.52 7.10 -11.42
CA VAL A 84 -0.57 5.75 -10.85
C VAL A 84 -0.50 5.80 -9.33
N LEU A 85 0.39 6.62 -8.74
CA LEU A 85 0.42 6.83 -7.28
C LEU A 85 -0.93 7.31 -6.73
N ILE A 86 -1.58 8.29 -7.39
CA ILE A 86 -2.90 8.78 -6.96
C ILE A 86 -3.97 7.69 -7.09
N ALA A 87 -3.98 6.94 -8.20
CA ALA A 87 -4.95 5.89 -8.44
C ALA A 87 -4.83 4.76 -7.40
N ILE A 88 -3.61 4.35 -7.09
CA ILE A 88 -3.28 3.33 -6.07
C ILE A 88 -3.75 3.80 -4.69
N SER A 89 -3.38 5.00 -4.26
CA SER A 89 -3.79 5.50 -2.93
C SER A 89 -5.32 5.62 -2.80
N ILE A 90 -6.03 5.99 -3.87
CA ILE A 90 -7.50 5.99 -3.85
C ILE A 90 -8.05 4.57 -3.75
N MET A 91 -7.48 3.62 -4.52
CA MET A 91 -7.90 2.22 -4.45
C MET A 91 -7.65 1.63 -3.06
N ASN A 92 -6.50 1.93 -2.45
CA ASN A 92 -6.19 1.51 -1.10
C ASN A 92 -7.20 2.09 -0.09
N ALA A 93 -7.45 3.40 -0.14
CA ALA A 93 -8.43 4.05 0.75
C ALA A 93 -9.84 3.42 0.64
N LEU A 94 -10.30 3.13 -0.58
CA LEU A 94 -11.57 2.44 -0.79
C LEU A 94 -11.57 1.02 -0.22
N CYS A 95 -10.47 0.28 -0.39
CA CYS A 95 -10.33 -1.06 0.17
C CYS A 95 -10.31 -1.05 1.70
N ILE A 96 -9.66 -0.07 2.33
CA ILE A 96 -9.63 0.08 3.79
C ILE A 96 -11.03 0.37 4.33
N VAL A 97 -11.74 1.32 3.74
CA VAL A 97 -13.12 1.65 4.14
C VAL A 97 -14.03 0.42 3.95
N ALA A 98 -13.92 -0.29 2.84
CA ALA A 98 -14.68 -1.52 2.60
C ALA A 98 -14.33 -2.63 3.61
N SER A 99 -13.06 -2.74 3.99
CA SER A 99 -12.59 -3.67 5.02
C SER A 99 -13.22 -3.39 6.39
N SER A 100 -13.43 -2.12 6.74
CA SER A 100 -14.07 -1.74 8.01
C SER A 100 -15.53 -2.20 8.11
N PHE A 101 -16.22 -2.40 6.98
CA PHE A 101 -17.59 -2.93 6.96
C PHE A 101 -17.64 -4.47 6.90
N SER A 102 -16.50 -5.14 6.74
CA SER A 102 -16.45 -6.60 6.60
C SER A 102 -16.41 -7.31 7.94
N GLN A 103 -17.50 -8.00 8.30
CA GLN A 103 -17.61 -8.83 9.51
C GLN A 103 -17.28 -10.33 9.30
N THR A 104 -16.88 -10.74 8.10
CA THR A 104 -16.58 -12.15 7.77
C THR A 104 -15.09 -12.35 7.45
N TYR A 105 -14.53 -13.49 7.88
CA TYR A 105 -13.11 -13.82 7.70
C TYR A 105 -12.67 -13.78 6.23
N GLU A 106 -13.45 -14.37 5.33
CA GLU A 106 -13.08 -14.46 3.91
C GLU A 106 -13.04 -13.09 3.22
N LEU A 107 -14.04 -12.25 3.51
CA LEU A 107 -14.09 -10.88 3.00
C LEU A 107 -12.94 -10.05 3.55
N PHE A 108 -12.64 -10.18 4.83
CA PHE A 108 -11.50 -9.50 5.45
C PHE A 108 -10.19 -9.93 4.80
N MET A 109 -9.99 -11.22 4.53
CA MET A 109 -8.82 -11.74 3.82
C MET A 109 -8.72 -11.22 2.39
N PHE A 110 -9.84 -11.15 1.66
CA PHE A 110 -9.89 -10.66 0.29
C PHE A 110 -9.58 -9.16 0.20
N PHE A 111 -10.19 -8.32 1.04
CA PHE A 111 -9.85 -6.89 1.07
C PHE A 111 -8.40 -6.66 1.48
N ARG A 112 -7.84 -7.52 2.34
CA ARG A 112 -6.44 -7.44 2.74
C ARG A 112 -5.48 -7.76 1.59
N PHE A 113 -5.82 -8.73 0.75
CA PHE A 113 -5.11 -9.01 -0.48
C PHE A 113 -5.15 -7.80 -1.43
N LEU A 114 -6.34 -7.21 -1.63
CA LEU A 114 -6.51 -6.03 -2.49
C LEU A 114 -5.74 -4.81 -1.99
N ASN A 115 -5.74 -4.60 -0.67
CA ASN A 115 -4.98 -3.54 -0.04
C ASN A 115 -3.47 -3.72 -0.25
N GLY A 116 -2.95 -4.95 -0.07
CA GLY A 116 -1.55 -5.24 -0.42
C GLY A 116 -1.26 -5.15 -1.92
N ALA A 117 -2.25 -5.39 -2.78
CA ALA A 117 -2.11 -5.30 -4.23
C ALA A 117 -2.32 -3.89 -4.80
N ALA A 118 -2.73 -2.92 -3.98
CA ALA A 118 -2.75 -1.51 -4.32
C ALA A 118 -1.32 -0.97 -4.21
#